data_AF-A0A950YFW3-F1
#
_entry.id   AF-A0A950YFW3-F1
#
_cell.length_a   1.000
_cell.length_b   1.000
_cell.length_c   1.000
_cell.angle_alpha   90.00
_cell.angle_beta   90.00
_cell.angle_gamma   90.00
#
_symmetry.space_group_name_H-M   'P 1'
#
loop_
_entity.id
_entity.type
_entity.pdbx_description
1 polymer ?
#
loop_
_entity_poly.entity_id
_entity_poly.type
_entity_poly.pdbx_seq_one_letter_code
_entity_poly.pdbx_strand_id
1 'polypeptide(L)'
;MQRGLEDDPIHRFALELLGTGSMLSDLVWNLVEALPDDAYPGEEPAAVVVEMLCGTIATALTSVDPQDVRRATELIDRARARALEHLELACDLSRRIHGDDAGIGRTYG
;
A
#
# COMPACT_ATOMS: atom_id res chain seq x y z
N MET A 1 29.37 -7.32 14.23
CA MET A 1 29.11 -7.39 12.77
C MET A 1 27.61 -7.47 12.54
N GLN A 2 26.93 -6.33 12.43
CA GLN A 2 25.54 -6.23 11.96
C GLN A 2 25.58 -6.10 10.43
N ARG A 3 25.61 -7.23 9.72
CA ARG A 3 25.61 -7.28 8.25
C ARG A 3 24.59 -8.31 7.80
N GLY A 4 23.31 -8.06 8.11
CA GLY A 4 22.25 -9.08 7.94
C GLY A 4 20.85 -8.57 7.60
N LEU A 5 20.57 -7.27 7.68
CA LEU A 5 19.26 -6.69 7.33
C LEU A 5 19.34 -5.77 6.10
N GLU A 6 20.45 -5.05 5.89
CA GLU A 6 20.63 -4.14 4.76
C GLU A 6 20.84 -4.86 3.42
N ASP A 7 21.33 -6.11 3.44
CA ASP A 7 21.58 -6.93 2.24
C ASP A 7 20.46 -7.96 1.96
N ASP A 8 19.40 -8.02 2.78
CA ASP A 8 18.28 -8.94 2.52
C ASP A 8 17.38 -8.38 1.40
N PRO A 9 17.32 -9.03 0.22
CA PRO A 9 16.51 -8.56 -0.90
C PRO A 9 15.01 -8.52 -0.57
N ILE A 10 14.52 -9.38 0.35
CA ILE A 10 13.11 -9.38 0.75
C ILE A 10 12.81 -8.20 1.66
N HIS A 11 13.68 -7.93 2.63
CA HIS A 11 13.54 -6.76 3.50
C HIS A 11 13.57 -5.46 2.69
N ARG A 12 14.55 -5.32 1.78
CA ARG A 12 14.63 -4.16 0.88
C ARG A 12 13.38 -4.04 0.01
N PHE A 13 12.93 -5.13 -0.61
CA PHE A 13 11.70 -5.12 -1.41
C PHE A 13 10.49 -4.65 -0.60
N ALA A 14 10.32 -5.13 0.63
CA ALA A 14 9.21 -4.73 1.50
C ALA A 14 9.26 -3.24 1.86
N LEU A 15 10.44 -2.70 2.16
CA LEU A 15 10.62 -1.27 2.45
C LEU A 15 10.33 -0.40 1.22
N GLU A 16 10.85 -0.78 0.05
CA GLU A 16 10.61 -0.04 -1.20
C GLU A 16 9.14 -0.09 -1.61
N LEU A 17 8.48 -1.24 -1.44
CA LEU A 17 7.05 -1.39 -1.70
C LEU A 17 6.22 -0.48 -0.80
N LEU A 18 6.51 -0.45 0.50
CA LEU A 18 5.81 0.41 1.46
C LEU A 18 6.07 1.90 1.20
N GLY A 19 7.35 2.27 1.03
CA GLY A 19 7.76 3.65 0.83
C GLY A 19 7.22 4.22 -0.49
N THR A 20 7.35 3.47 -1.58
CA THR A 20 6.83 3.88 -2.88
C THR A 20 5.30 3.91 -2.87
N GLY A 21 4.65 2.91 -2.28
CA GLY A 21 3.19 2.89 -2.15
C GLY A 21 2.65 4.11 -1.42
N SER A 22 3.22 4.43 -0.25
CA SER A 22 2.84 5.62 0.53
C SER A 22 3.05 6.91 -0.26
N MET A 23 4.23 7.07 -0.87
CA MET A 23 4.57 8.26 -1.64
C MET A 23 3.62 8.47 -2.83
N LEU A 24 3.27 7.40 -3.56
CA LEU A 24 2.33 7.48 -4.68
C LEU A 24 0.91 7.79 -4.21
N SER A 25 0.45 7.21 -3.11
CA SER A 25 -0.86 7.52 -2.53
C SER A 25 -0.95 8.99 -2.11
N ASP A 26 0.06 9.51 -1.43
CA ASP A 26 0.12 10.91 -1.02
C ASP A 26 0.16 11.84 -2.24
N LEU A 27 0.95 11.49 -3.27
CA LEU A 27 1.02 12.26 -4.51
C LEU A 27 -0.35 12.35 -5.19
N VAL A 28 -1.04 11.22 -5.38
CA VAL A 28 -2.38 11.20 -6.01
C VAL A 28 -3.36 12.03 -5.19
N TRP A 29 -3.39 11.85 -3.87
CA TRP A 29 -4.27 12.61 -2.99
C TRP A 29 -4.04 14.13 -3.09
N ASN A 30 -2.78 14.56 -2.97
CA ASN A 30 -2.41 15.98 -3.03
C ASN A 30 -2.73 16.59 -4.40
N LEU A 31 -2.55 15.83 -5.49
CA LEU A 31 -2.91 16.31 -6.82
C LEU A 31 -4.41 16.47 -6.95
N VAL A 32 -5.21 15.52 -6.48
CA VAL A 32 -6.67 15.60 -6.51
C VAL A 32 -7.17 16.80 -5.69
N GLU A 33 -6.64 17.03 -4.49
CA GLU A 33 -7.02 18.19 -3.67
C GLU A 33 -6.59 19.54 -4.26
N ALA A 34 -5.52 19.57 -5.04
CA ALA A 34 -5.02 20.79 -5.67
C ALA A 34 -5.77 21.16 -6.97
N LEU A 35 -6.55 20.24 -7.54
CA LEU A 35 -7.29 20.50 -8.77
C LEU A 35 -8.49 21.44 -8.52
N PRO A 36 -8.72 22.43 -9.40
CA PRO A 36 -9.98 23.16 -9.44
C PRO A 36 -11.19 22.22 -9.63
N ASP A 37 -12.34 22.61 -9.09
CA ASP A 37 -13.60 21.85 -9.21
C ASP A 37 -14.03 21.59 -10.67
N ASP A 38 -13.56 22.41 -11.62
CA ASP A 38 -13.86 22.34 -13.05
C ASP A 38 -12.66 21.89 -13.91
N ALA A 39 -11.58 21.38 -13.31
CA ALA A 39 -10.37 20.99 -14.03
C ALA A 39 -10.61 19.95 -15.12
N TYR A 40 -11.55 19.02 -14.88
CA TYR A 40 -11.93 17.95 -15.81
C TYR A 40 -13.46 17.82 -15.89
N PRO A 41 -14.14 18.65 -16.71
CA PRO A 41 -15.59 18.68 -16.78
C PRO A 41 -16.17 17.35 -17.30
N GLY A 42 -17.00 16.69 -16.47
CA GLY A 42 -17.66 15.43 -16.83
C GLY A 42 -16.84 14.17 -16.55
N GLU A 43 -15.64 14.32 -15.98
CA GLU A 43 -14.76 13.22 -15.59
C GLU A 43 -14.58 13.17 -14.06
N GLU A 44 -14.10 12.05 -13.56
CA GLU A 44 -13.74 11.90 -12.14
C GLU A 44 -12.27 12.28 -11.97
N PRO A 45 -11.94 13.38 -11.24
CA PRO A 45 -10.57 13.91 -11.20
C PRO A 45 -9.52 12.90 -10.70
N ALA A 46 -9.85 12.01 -9.75
CA ALA A 46 -8.90 11.04 -9.26
C ALA A 46 -8.54 9.99 -10.33
N ALA A 47 -9.52 9.52 -11.11
CA ALA A 47 -9.29 8.62 -12.24
C ALA A 47 -8.34 9.23 -13.27
N VAL A 48 -8.51 10.52 -13.59
CA VAL A 48 -7.63 11.24 -14.53
C VAL A 48 -6.21 11.31 -13.98
N VAL A 49 -6.03 11.69 -12.71
CA VAL A 49 -4.71 11.74 -12.06
C VAL A 49 -4.04 10.36 -12.05
N VAL A 50 -4.79 9.30 -11.76
CA VAL A 50 -4.29 7.93 -11.78
C VAL A 50 -3.89 7.51 -13.20
N GLU A 51 -4.65 7.87 -14.22
CA GLU A 51 -4.31 7.59 -15.61
C GLU A 51 -3.03 8.32 -16.04
N MET A 52 -2.88 9.60 -15.67
CA MET A 52 -1.65 10.37 -15.91
C MET A 52 -0.43 9.75 -15.22
N LEU A 53 -0.59 9.29 -13.98
CA LEU A 53 0.46 8.58 -13.25
C LEU A 53 0.84 7.27 -13.95
N CYS A 54 -0.15 6.48 -14.38
CA CYS A 54 0.07 5.27 -15.17
C CYS A 54 0.84 5.55 -16.45
N GLY A 55 0.46 6.61 -17.19
CA GLY A 55 1.16 7.05 -18.39
C GLY A 55 2.62 7.43 -18.10
N THR A 56 2.86 8.17 -17.01
CA THR A 56 4.22 8.55 -16.58
C THR A 56 5.08 7.33 -16.29
N ILE A 57 4.56 6.37 -15.51
CA ILE A 57 5.26 5.12 -15.20
C ILE A 57 5.52 4.30 -16.47
N ALA A 58 4.55 4.24 -17.40
CA ALA A 58 4.72 3.53 -18.67
C ALA A 58 5.87 4.09 -19.51
N THR A 59 6.08 5.41 -19.52
CA THR A 59 7.23 6.01 -20.21
C THR A 59 8.56 5.59 -19.59
N ALA A 60 8.63 5.52 -18.25
CA ALA A 60 9.84 5.09 -17.54
C ALA A 60 10.16 3.60 -17.77
N LEU A 61 9.14 2.78 -18.00
CA LEU A 61 9.27 1.33 -18.20
C LEU A 61 9.28 0.90 -19.67
N THR A 62 9.33 1.84 -20.62
CA THR A 62 9.18 1.55 -22.06
C THR A 62 10.22 0.54 -22.59
N SER A 63 11.41 0.49 -22.00
CA SER A 63 12.48 -0.45 -22.40
C SER A 63 12.50 -1.76 -21.60
N VAL A 64 11.61 -1.93 -20.62
CA VAL A 64 11.57 -3.13 -19.77
C VAL A 64 10.78 -4.24 -20.45
N ASP A 65 11.21 -5.49 -20.30
CA ASP A 65 10.45 -6.64 -20.80
C ASP A 65 9.09 -6.70 -20.09
N PRO A 66 7.97 -6.77 -20.83
CA PRO A 66 6.63 -6.93 -20.23
C PRO A 66 6.51 -8.12 -19.26
N GLN A 67 7.33 -9.17 -19.42
CA GLN A 67 7.36 -10.29 -18.48
C GLN A 67 7.94 -9.91 -17.12
N ASP A 68 8.93 -9.03 -17.06
CA ASP A 68 9.50 -8.56 -15.79
C ASP A 68 8.49 -7.70 -15.04
N VAL A 69 7.74 -6.85 -15.76
CA VAL A 69 6.64 -6.06 -15.17
C VAL A 69 5.57 -6.99 -14.59
N ARG A 70 5.12 -8.01 -15.36
CA ARG A 70 4.15 -9.00 -14.86
C ARG A 70 4.65 -9.71 -13.61
N ARG A 71 5.91 -10.13 -13.59
CA ARG A 71 6.53 -10.80 -12.45
C ARG A 71 6.59 -9.89 -11.22
N ALA A 72 6.94 -8.61 -11.40
CA ALA A 72 6.94 -7.63 -10.32
C ALA A 72 5.52 -7.44 -9.75
N THR A 73 4.51 -7.32 -10.61
CA THR A 73 3.10 -7.23 -10.19
C THR A 73 2.66 -8.44 -9.38
N GLU A 74 3.01 -9.66 -9.81
CA GLU A 74 2.70 -10.88 -9.05
C GLU A 74 3.36 -10.91 -7.67
N LEU A 75 4.59 -10.40 -7.54
CA LEU A 75 5.28 -10.31 -6.25
C LEU A 75 4.58 -9.30 -5.32
N ILE A 76 4.15 -8.17 -5.85
CA ILE A 76 3.37 -7.16 -5.11
C ILE A 76 2.05 -7.78 -4.62
N ASP A 77 1.33 -8.48 -5.49
CA ASP A 77 0.07 -9.14 -5.12
C ASP A 77 0.24 -10.18 -4.02
N ARG A 78 1.28 -11.02 -4.11
CA ARG A 78 1.59 -12.00 -3.05
C ARG A 78 1.95 -11.32 -1.73
N ALA A 79 2.75 -10.26 -1.77
CA ALA A 79 3.11 -9.49 -0.58
C ALA A 79 1.87 -8.85 0.06
N ARG A 80 1.01 -8.22 -0.75
CA ARG A 80 -0.27 -7.63 -0.31
C ARG A 80 -1.18 -8.66 0.34
N ALA A 81 -1.44 -9.78 -0.34
CA ALA A 81 -2.33 -10.82 0.16
C ALA A 81 -1.85 -11.37 1.52
N ARG A 82 -0.55 -11.63 1.63
CA ARG A 82 0.07 -12.11 2.87
C ARG A 82 0.01 -11.07 4.00
N ALA A 83 0.27 -9.80 3.68
CA ALA A 83 0.22 -8.73 4.67
C ALA A 83 -1.21 -8.52 5.21
N LEU A 84 -2.21 -8.51 4.34
CA LEU A 84 -3.63 -8.40 4.73
C LEU A 84 -4.06 -9.55 5.64
N GLU A 85 -3.80 -10.79 5.22
CA GLU A 85 -4.11 -11.99 6.02
C GLU A 85 -3.53 -11.88 7.44
N HIS A 86 -2.25 -11.51 7.55
CA HIS A 86 -1.59 -11.41 8.84
C HIS A 86 -2.10 -10.24 9.71
N LEU A 87 -2.40 -9.09 9.10
CA LEU A 87 -2.94 -7.94 9.82
C LEU A 87 -4.36 -8.19 10.32
N GLU A 88 -5.20 -8.85 9.52
CA GLU A 88 -6.54 -9.28 9.93
C GLU A 88 -6.48 -10.23 11.12
N LEU A 89 -5.61 -11.25 11.07
CA LEU A 89 -5.38 -12.17 12.19
C LEU A 89 -4.87 -11.44 13.44
N ALA A 90 -3.94 -10.49 13.29
CA ALA A 90 -3.44 -9.69 14.41
C ALA A 90 -4.54 -8.80 15.02
N CYS A 91 -5.42 -8.23 14.20
CA CYS A 91 -6.56 -7.44 14.66
C CYS A 91 -7.59 -8.32 15.40
N ASP A 92 -7.86 -9.52 14.91
CA ASP A 92 -8.74 -10.50 15.58
C ASP A 92 -8.19 -10.91 16.94
N LEU A 93 -6.90 -11.23 17.02
CA LEU A 93 -6.25 -11.56 18.29
C LEU A 93 -6.31 -10.38 19.27
N SER A 94 -6.02 -9.18 18.80
CA SER A 94 -6.11 -7.96 19.62
C SER A 94 -7.53 -7.75 20.15
N ARG A 95 -8.57 -7.90 19.33
CA ARG A 95 -9.97 -7.78 19.75
C ARG A 95 -10.37 -8.80 20.82
N ARG A 96 -9.88 -10.04 20.72
CA ARG A 96 -10.16 -11.08 21.72
C ARG A 96 -9.51 -10.75 23.06
N ILE A 97 -8.23 -10.34 23.04
CA ILE A 97 -7.49 -9.96 24.24
C ILE A 97 -8.16 -8.78 24.96
N HIS A 98 -8.52 -7.72 24.21
CA HIS A 98 -9.16 -6.53 24.79
C HIS A 98 -10.64 -6.74 25.12
N GLY A 99 -11.32 -7.69 24.47
CA GLY A 99 -12.71 -8.06 24.75
C GLY A 99 -12.86 -8.89 26.04
N ASP A 100 -11.90 -9.76 26.33
CA ASP A 100 -11.87 -10.54 27.58
C ASP A 100 -11.54 -9.65 28.79
N ASP A 101 -10.73 -8.60 28.63
CA ASP A 101 -10.37 -7.67 29.71
C ASP A 101 -11.55 -6.75 30.13
N ALA A 102 -12.48 -6.47 29.21
CA ALA A 102 -13.69 -5.71 29.52
C ALA A 102 -14.74 -6.51 30.34
N GLY A 103 -14.61 -7.84 30.43
CA GLY A 103 -15.53 -8.73 31.14
C GLY A 103 -15.25 -8.89 32.64
N ILE A 104 -14.03 -8.58 33.10
CA ILE A 104 -13.60 -8.86 34.48
C ILE A 104 -13.89 -7.69 35.45
N GLY A 105 -14.32 -6.52 34.92
CA GLY A 105 -14.57 -5.29 35.70
C GLY A 105 -15.99 -5.10 36.28
N ARG A 106 -16.95 -6.02 36.08
CA ARG A 106 -18.32 -5.89 36.63
C ARG A 106 -18.67 -7.00 37.61
N THR A 107 -17.99 -7.02 38.75
CA THR A 107 -18.60 -7.49 40.00
C THR A 107 -18.07 -6.60 41.12
N TYR A 108 -18.93 -5.76 41.70
CA TYR A 108 -18.99 -5.34 43.12
C TYR A 108 -20.08 -4.25 43.23
N GLY A 109 -21.16 -4.58 43.94
CA GLY A 109 -22.30 -3.70 44.21
C GLY A 109 -23.55 -4.51 44.53
#